data_AF-A0A1I6FTG8-F1
#
_entry.id   AF-A0A1I6FTG8-F1
#
_cell.length_a   1.000
_cell.length_b   1.000
_cell.length_c   1.000
_cell.angle_alpha   90.00
_cell.angle_beta   90.00
_cell.angle_gamma   90.00
#
_symmetry.space_group_name_H-M   'P 1'
#
loop_
_entity.id
_entity.type
_entity.pdbx_description
1 polymer ?
#
loop_
_entity_poly.entity_id
_entity_poly.type
_entity_poly.pdbx_seq_one_letter_code
_entity_poly.pdbx_strand_id
1 'polypeptide(L)'
;MVINRRAFLAGVGSLGVAALAGCTGGTDGGDAESSETESGDATGTETDGSGDVEGSVRGNDTPLEITEQNYFERGSVLGVSGTVENTGNSAYSIVTVHMSPMEEQQQLGKFYSTTAAQNVDQLGPGEEWHFAVSFDASAVKVFEKYEVWVTGKKA
;
A
#
# COMPACT_ATOMS: atom_id res chain seq x y z
N MET A 1 11.81 -33.23 5.08
CA MET A 1 12.23 -32.47 3.89
C MET A 1 12.88 -31.19 4.38
N VAL A 2 14.18 -30.99 4.12
CA VAL A 2 14.94 -29.83 4.65
C VAL A 2 15.27 -28.92 3.49
N ILE A 3 14.75 -27.69 3.51
CA ILE A 3 14.99 -26.69 2.45
C ILE A 3 16.18 -25.83 2.87
N ASN A 4 17.28 -25.96 2.13
CA ASN A 4 18.49 -25.18 2.37
C ASN A 4 18.27 -23.71 2.03
N ARG A 5 18.52 -22.84 3.00
CA ARG A 5 18.63 -21.38 2.80
C ARG A 5 20.12 -21.04 2.66
N ARG A 6 20.58 -20.57 1.49
CA ARG A 6 21.81 -19.75 1.32
C ARG A 6 22.03 -19.24 -0.12
N ALA A 7 22.16 -17.91 -0.20
CA ALA A 7 23.07 -17.14 -1.05
C ALA A 7 22.96 -17.21 -2.60
N PHE A 8 22.72 -16.03 -3.20
CA PHE A 8 23.34 -15.42 -4.40
C PHE A 8 22.55 -14.11 -4.67
N LEU A 9 23.11 -12.93 -4.98
CA LEU A 9 24.48 -12.43 -5.14
C LEU A 9 24.54 -10.97 -4.67
N ALA A 10 25.71 -10.52 -4.19
CA ALA A 10 25.99 -9.10 -4.05
C ALA A 10 26.42 -8.50 -5.40
N GLY A 11 25.83 -7.37 -5.80
CA GLY A 11 26.20 -6.63 -7.01
C GLY A 11 26.60 -5.20 -6.69
N VAL A 12 27.91 -4.94 -6.60
CA VAL A 12 28.48 -3.59 -6.45
C VAL A 12 28.85 -3.07 -7.83
N GLY A 13 28.38 -1.87 -8.20
CA GLY A 13 28.73 -1.18 -9.45
C GLY A 13 28.88 0.32 -9.22
N SER A 14 30.05 0.87 -9.54
CA SER A 14 30.48 2.20 -9.09
C SER A 14 30.20 3.35 -10.06
N LEU A 15 30.22 4.56 -9.50
CA LEU A 15 30.12 5.90 -10.09
C LEU A 15 30.71 6.08 -11.51
N GLY A 16 29.96 6.76 -12.37
CA GLY A 16 30.47 7.41 -13.59
C GLY A 16 30.51 8.93 -13.44
N VAL A 17 31.71 9.52 -13.42
CA VAL A 17 31.90 10.98 -13.42
C VAL A 17 32.04 11.48 -14.85
N ALA A 18 31.12 12.33 -15.32
CA ALA A 18 31.23 13.05 -16.58
C ALA A 18 31.60 14.52 -16.30
N ALA A 19 32.81 14.93 -16.67
CA ALA A 19 33.32 16.27 -16.43
C ALA A 19 33.30 17.16 -17.69
N LEU A 20 32.54 18.26 -17.59
CA LEU A 20 32.85 19.63 -18.06
C LEU A 20 33.42 19.87 -19.48
N ALA A 21 32.60 20.46 -20.35
CA ALA A 21 32.87 21.70 -21.12
C ALA A 21 31.61 22.09 -21.95
N GLY A 22 31.13 23.33 -22.05
CA GLY A 22 31.43 24.59 -21.33
C GLY A 22 30.87 25.82 -22.08
N CYS A 23 30.51 26.90 -21.36
CA CYS A 23 30.19 28.27 -21.86
C CYS A 23 29.03 28.42 -22.88
N THR A 24 28.03 29.31 -22.75
CA THR A 24 27.86 30.63 -22.07
C THR A 24 26.55 30.67 -21.25
N GLY A 25 26.12 31.74 -20.55
CA GLY A 25 26.77 33.01 -20.15
C GLY A 25 25.87 34.25 -20.28
N GLY A 26 25.21 34.68 -19.19
CA GLY A 26 24.35 35.88 -19.07
C GLY A 26 23.80 36.03 -17.64
N THR A 27 23.63 37.28 -17.16
CA THR A 27 23.37 37.64 -15.74
C THR A 27 21.97 38.26 -15.55
N ASP A 28 21.58 38.45 -14.28
CA ASP A 28 20.36 39.11 -13.75
C ASP A 28 19.06 38.29 -13.88
N GLY A 29 18.17 38.30 -12.90
CA GLY A 29 18.15 38.98 -11.60
C GLY A 29 16.74 38.85 -11.03
N GLY A 30 16.60 38.41 -9.77
CA GLY A 30 15.39 37.74 -9.27
C GLY A 30 14.08 38.54 -9.29
N ASP A 31 12.98 37.80 -9.23
CA ASP A 31 11.82 38.15 -8.40
C ASP A 31 11.25 36.85 -7.79
N ALA A 32 10.47 36.97 -6.71
CA ALA A 32 10.07 35.86 -5.87
C ALA A 32 8.55 35.89 -5.60
N GLU A 33 7.82 34.94 -6.17
CA GLU A 33 6.45 34.64 -5.77
C GLU A 33 6.35 33.25 -5.13
N SER A 34 5.92 33.24 -3.88
CA SER A 34 5.34 32.07 -3.24
C SER A 34 3.82 32.13 -3.43
N SER A 35 3.20 31.05 -3.92
CA SER A 35 1.86 30.62 -3.47
C SER A 35 1.55 29.20 -3.90
N GLU A 36 1.61 28.30 -2.92
CA GLU A 36 0.55 27.36 -2.54
C GLU A 36 -0.29 26.63 -3.63
N THR A 37 -0.11 25.31 -3.62
CA THR A 37 -1.20 24.30 -3.58
C THR A 37 -2.08 24.13 -4.82
N GLU A 38 -1.87 23.00 -5.51
CA GLU A 38 -3.00 22.09 -5.79
C GLU A 38 -2.62 20.67 -5.37
N SER A 39 -3.43 20.10 -4.46
CA SER A 39 -3.31 18.71 -4.00
C SER A 39 -4.31 17.88 -4.79
N GLY A 40 -3.86 16.83 -5.48
CA GLY A 40 -4.75 16.11 -6.40
C GLY A 40 -4.15 14.94 -7.17
N ASP A 41 -3.00 14.36 -6.79
CA ASP A 41 -2.58 13.09 -7.38
C ASP A 41 -3.21 11.93 -6.61
N ALA A 42 -4.47 11.64 -6.94
CA ALA A 42 -5.09 10.37 -6.58
C ALA A 42 -4.55 9.30 -7.52
N THR A 43 -3.35 8.80 -7.22
CA THR A 43 -2.70 7.71 -7.98
C THR A 43 -3.47 6.41 -7.74
N GLY A 44 -4.59 6.25 -8.47
CA GLY A 44 -5.41 5.05 -8.47
C GLY A 44 -4.62 3.89 -9.08
N THR A 45 -3.96 3.11 -8.23
CA THR A 45 -3.23 1.91 -8.64
C THR A 45 -4.22 0.80 -8.95
N GLU A 46 -4.74 0.81 -10.18
CA GLU A 46 -5.47 -0.29 -10.80
C GLU A 46 -4.61 -1.56 -10.74
N THR A 47 -4.79 -2.38 -9.71
CA THR A 47 -4.04 -3.62 -9.50
C THR A 47 -4.86 -4.77 -10.07
N ASP A 48 -4.34 -5.44 -11.11
CA ASP A 48 -4.95 -6.59 -11.80
C ASP A 48 -5.39 -7.70 -10.80
N GLY A 49 -6.67 -7.69 -10.44
CA GLY A 49 -7.29 -8.69 -9.57
C GLY A 49 -7.69 -9.94 -10.36
N SER A 50 -7.25 -11.12 -9.89
CA SER A 50 -7.62 -12.39 -10.52
C SER A 50 -9.04 -12.84 -10.11
N GLY A 51 -10.04 -12.29 -10.79
CA GLY A 51 -11.47 -12.59 -10.65
C GLY A 51 -12.35 -11.40 -11.04
N ASP A 52 -13.61 -11.63 -11.41
CA ASP A 52 -14.58 -10.60 -11.85
C ASP A 52 -15.03 -9.63 -10.72
N VAL A 53 -14.20 -9.41 -9.70
CA VAL A 53 -14.50 -8.57 -8.53
C VAL A 53 -13.57 -7.36 -8.52
N GLU A 54 -14.12 -6.18 -8.75
CA GLU A 54 -13.38 -4.92 -8.79
C GLU A 54 -13.00 -4.44 -7.38
N GLY A 55 -11.75 -4.03 -7.19
CA GLY A 55 -11.23 -3.57 -5.90
C GLY A 55 -10.82 -2.11 -5.92
N SER A 56 -11.22 -1.33 -4.91
CA SER A 56 -10.77 0.06 -4.74
C SER A 56 -10.10 0.29 -3.38
N VAL A 57 -9.10 1.17 -3.38
CA VAL A 57 -8.46 1.67 -2.16
C VAL A 57 -9.11 3.00 -1.77
N ARG A 58 -9.66 3.10 -0.56
CA ARG A 58 -10.12 4.37 -0.02
C ARG A 58 -8.94 5.16 0.50
N GLY A 59 -8.90 6.46 0.19
CA GLY A 59 -7.94 7.40 0.79
C GLY A 59 -8.00 7.41 2.31
N ASN A 60 -6.85 7.69 2.95
CA ASN A 60 -6.72 7.70 4.40
C ASN A 60 -5.82 8.86 4.86
N ASP A 61 -6.07 9.39 6.07
CA ASP A 61 -5.35 10.55 6.62
C ASP A 61 -4.00 10.20 7.29
N THR A 62 -3.38 9.08 6.92
CA THR A 62 -2.11 8.62 7.49
C THR A 62 -1.10 8.27 6.39
N PRO A 63 0.22 8.39 6.64
CA PRO A 63 1.26 7.92 5.74
C PRO A 63 1.42 6.38 5.82
N LEU A 64 0.31 5.68 5.58
CA LEU A 64 0.21 4.25 5.40
C LEU A 64 -0.48 4.02 4.06
N GLU A 65 0.16 3.30 3.16
CA GLU A 65 -0.30 3.13 1.77
C GLU A 65 -0.47 1.64 1.46
N ILE A 66 -1.58 1.29 0.80
CA ILE A 66 -1.81 -0.06 0.29
C ILE A 66 -1.18 -0.10 -1.10
N THR A 67 0.00 -0.71 -1.21
CA THR A 67 0.81 -0.75 -2.45
C THR A 67 0.41 -1.88 -3.38
N GLU A 68 -0.20 -2.94 -2.84
CA GLU A 68 -0.72 -4.09 -3.58
C GLU A 68 -2.05 -4.55 -2.99
N GLN A 69 -2.99 -4.99 -3.84
CA GLN A 69 -4.20 -5.68 -3.43
C GLN A 69 -4.57 -6.79 -4.44
N ASN A 70 -4.98 -7.95 -3.93
CA ASN A 70 -5.38 -9.11 -4.72
C ASN A 70 -6.58 -9.77 -4.05
N TYR A 71 -7.73 -9.80 -4.74
CA TYR A 71 -8.87 -10.62 -4.33
C TYR A 71 -8.51 -12.12 -4.40
N PHE A 72 -9.09 -12.92 -3.50
CA PHE A 72 -8.99 -14.37 -3.59
C PHE A 72 -10.26 -15.08 -3.09
N GLU A 73 -10.53 -16.23 -3.69
CA GLU A 73 -11.54 -17.19 -3.27
C GLU A 73 -10.90 -18.58 -3.11
N ARG A 74 -11.15 -19.23 -1.97
CA ARG A 74 -10.59 -20.55 -1.61
C ARG A 74 -11.62 -21.38 -0.86
N GLY A 75 -12.51 -22.04 -1.61
CA GLY A 75 -13.59 -22.84 -1.03
C GLY A 75 -14.63 -21.92 -0.39
N SER A 76 -14.87 -22.05 0.93
CA SER A 76 -15.77 -21.13 1.65
C SER A 76 -15.07 -19.87 2.17
N VAL A 77 -13.78 -19.64 1.89
CA VAL A 77 -13.05 -18.47 2.38
C VAL A 77 -12.82 -17.48 1.25
N LEU A 78 -13.33 -16.26 1.41
CA LEU A 78 -13.10 -15.12 0.53
C LEU A 78 -12.18 -14.12 1.21
N GLY A 79 -11.53 -13.24 0.45
CA GLY A 79 -10.71 -12.20 1.04
C GLY A 79 -9.92 -11.35 0.07
N VAL A 80 -9.11 -10.46 0.65
CA VAL A 80 -8.12 -9.64 -0.06
C VAL A 80 -6.78 -9.78 0.65
N SER A 81 -5.73 -10.07 -0.11
CA SER A 81 -4.34 -10.07 0.36
C SER A 81 -3.56 -8.98 -0.37
N GLY A 82 -2.55 -8.42 0.29
CA GLY A 82 -1.81 -7.29 -0.26
C GLY A 82 -0.69 -6.84 0.65
N THR A 83 -0.16 -5.65 0.38
CA THR A 83 0.98 -5.06 1.08
C THR A 83 0.62 -3.66 1.56
N VAL A 84 0.99 -3.33 2.79
CA VAL A 84 0.96 -1.97 3.34
C VAL A 84 2.39 -1.49 3.54
N GLU A 85 2.73 -0.31 3.01
CA GLU A 85 3.96 0.41 3.30
C GLU A 85 3.70 1.56 4.30
N ASN A 86 4.64 1.81 5.21
CA ASN A 86 4.68 3.05 5.99
C ASN A 86 5.59 4.10 5.33
N THR A 87 5.01 4.93 4.46
CA THR A 87 5.71 6.03 3.78
C THR A 87 6.08 7.20 4.72
N GLY A 88 5.73 7.09 6.01
CA GLY A 88 5.92 8.13 7.02
C GLY A 88 7.17 7.99 7.89
N ASN A 89 7.50 9.08 8.58
CA ASN A 89 8.64 9.16 9.51
C ASN A 89 8.28 8.75 10.96
N SER A 90 7.16 8.08 11.18
CA SER A 90 6.70 7.62 12.50
C SER A 90 6.40 6.13 12.47
N ALA A 91 6.78 5.40 13.51
CA ALA A 91 6.42 3.99 13.63
C ALA A 91 4.97 3.80 14.13
N TYR A 92 4.36 2.68 13.75
CA TYR A 92 3.01 2.26 14.14
C TYR A 92 3.06 1.00 15.00
N SER A 93 2.52 1.07 16.21
CA SER A 93 2.39 -0.10 17.12
C SER A 93 1.25 -1.03 16.70
N ILE A 94 0.24 -0.50 16.00
CA ILE A 94 -0.84 -1.30 15.41
C ILE A 94 -1.15 -0.72 14.04
N VAL A 95 -1.09 -1.54 13.00
CA VAL A 95 -1.71 -1.26 11.70
C VAL A 95 -2.90 -2.20 11.54
N THR A 96 -4.02 -1.65 11.07
CA THR A 96 -5.26 -2.38 10.79
C THR A 96 -5.67 -2.09 9.35
N VAL A 97 -5.66 -3.13 8.51
CA VAL A 97 -6.29 -3.09 7.18
C VAL A 97 -7.72 -3.58 7.31
N HIS A 98 -8.64 -2.81 6.77
CA HIS A 98 -10.06 -3.11 6.70
C HIS A 98 -10.45 -3.42 5.26
N MET A 99 -11.50 -4.22 5.09
CA MET A 99 -12.12 -4.53 3.81
C MET A 99 -13.65 -4.55 3.98
N SER A 100 -14.36 -3.98 3.01
CA SER A 100 -15.82 -3.99 2.90
C SER A 100 -16.22 -4.49 1.52
N PRO A 101 -16.94 -5.62 1.40
CA PRO A 101 -17.67 -5.95 0.19
C PRO A 101 -18.77 -4.92 -0.07
N MET A 102 -19.07 -4.64 -1.34
CA MET A 102 -19.94 -3.56 -1.78
C MET A 102 -21.02 -4.06 -2.75
N GLU A 103 -22.26 -3.60 -2.57
CA GLU A 103 -23.37 -3.74 -3.52
C GLU A 103 -23.78 -2.31 -3.93
N GLU A 104 -23.55 -1.91 -5.18
CA GLU A 104 -23.60 -0.52 -5.65
C GLU A 104 -22.72 0.45 -4.81
N GLN A 105 -23.33 1.17 -3.86
CA GLN A 105 -22.66 2.06 -2.89
C GLN A 105 -22.87 1.61 -1.44
N GLN A 106 -23.54 0.48 -1.21
CA GLN A 106 -23.85 -0.07 0.11
C GLN A 106 -22.73 -1.01 0.59
N GLN A 107 -22.23 -0.76 1.80
CA GLN A 107 -21.33 -1.69 2.50
C GLN A 107 -22.11 -2.91 2.98
N LEU A 108 -21.69 -4.11 2.57
CA LEU A 108 -22.33 -5.38 2.96
C LEU A 108 -21.80 -5.97 4.27
N GLY A 109 -20.60 -5.56 4.69
CA GLY A 109 -19.93 -6.05 5.89
C GLY A 109 -18.63 -5.28 6.14
N LYS A 110 -17.96 -5.55 7.27
CA LYS A 110 -16.63 -5.02 7.57
C LYS A 110 -15.76 -6.12 8.17
N PHE A 111 -14.64 -6.38 7.52
CA PHE A 111 -13.64 -7.35 7.92
C PHE A 111 -12.30 -6.65 8.09
N TYR A 112 -11.41 -7.18 8.91
CA TYR A 112 -10.11 -6.56 9.13
C TYR A 112 -9.03 -7.57 9.52
N SER A 113 -7.78 -7.16 9.32
CA SER A 113 -6.56 -7.84 9.77
C SER A 113 -5.70 -6.83 10.51
N THR A 114 -4.95 -7.26 11.52
CA THR A 114 -4.04 -6.38 12.28
C THR A 114 -2.64 -6.97 12.38
N THR A 115 -1.63 -6.10 12.47
CA THR A 115 -0.25 -6.51 12.77
C THR A 115 -0.18 -7.33 14.05
N ALA A 116 -0.89 -6.91 15.10
CA ALA A 116 -0.99 -7.62 16.37
C ALA A 116 -1.55 -9.06 16.23
N ALA A 117 -2.56 -9.27 15.38
CA ALA A 117 -3.09 -10.62 15.12
C ALA A 117 -2.10 -11.54 14.38
N GLN A 118 -1.09 -10.96 13.73
CA GLN A 118 -0.03 -11.68 13.02
C GLN A 118 1.31 -11.72 13.78
N ASN A 119 1.36 -11.21 15.02
CA ASN A 119 2.58 -11.08 15.83
C ASN A 119 3.66 -10.17 15.20
N VAL A 120 3.22 -9.11 14.51
CA VAL A 120 4.08 -8.01 14.06
C VAL A 120 3.99 -6.91 15.11
N ASP A 121 5.09 -6.70 15.86
CA ASP A 121 5.14 -5.79 17.01
C ASP A 121 4.99 -4.31 16.61
N GLN A 122 5.50 -3.94 15.44
CA GLN A 122 5.54 -2.57 14.95
C GLN A 122 5.71 -2.54 13.42
N LEU A 123 5.26 -1.46 12.77
CA LEU A 123 5.65 -1.09 11.40
C LEU A 123 6.41 0.25 11.43
N GLY A 124 7.72 0.21 11.23
CA GLY A 124 8.62 1.36 11.20
C GLY A 124 8.59 2.13 9.88
N PRO A 125 9.28 3.28 9.79
CA PRO A 125 9.42 4.06 8.55
C PRO A 125 10.02 3.24 7.40
N GLY A 126 9.35 3.23 6.25
CA GLY A 126 9.76 2.45 5.06
C GLY A 126 9.66 0.93 5.23
N GLU A 127 9.01 0.43 6.29
CA GLU A 127 8.75 -1.00 6.44
C GLU A 127 7.41 -1.38 5.79
N GLU A 128 7.38 -2.60 5.24
CA GLU A 128 6.22 -3.20 4.59
C GLU A 128 5.60 -4.32 5.44
N TRP A 129 4.27 -4.45 5.39
CA TRP A 129 3.53 -5.56 5.99
C TRP A 129 2.57 -6.20 4.99
N HIS A 130 2.80 -7.48 4.69
CA HIS A 130 1.85 -8.28 3.92
C HIS A 130 0.63 -8.65 4.78
N PHE A 131 -0.56 -8.27 4.33
CA PHE A 131 -1.81 -8.57 5.01
C PHE A 131 -2.62 -9.61 4.24
N ALA A 132 -3.53 -10.27 4.97
CA ALA A 132 -4.66 -10.97 4.41
C ALA A 132 -5.88 -10.67 5.29
N VAL A 133 -6.91 -10.06 4.71
CA VAL A 133 -8.24 -9.95 5.32
C VAL A 133 -9.08 -11.08 4.72
N SER A 134 -9.63 -11.95 5.56
CA SER A 134 -10.44 -13.09 5.12
C SER A 134 -11.72 -13.24 5.93
N PHE A 135 -12.74 -13.79 5.29
CA PHE A 135 -14.05 -14.05 5.87
C PHE A 135 -14.70 -15.26 5.20
N ASP A 136 -15.71 -15.85 5.86
CA ASP A 136 -16.46 -16.95 5.28
C ASP A 136 -17.48 -16.42 4.25
N ALA A 137 -17.62 -17.11 3.12
CA ALA A 137 -18.52 -16.76 2.02
C ALA A 137 -19.99 -16.68 2.45
N SER A 138 -20.39 -17.34 3.54
CA SER A 138 -21.75 -17.23 4.12
C SER A 138 -21.98 -15.96 4.96
N ALA A 139 -20.93 -15.20 5.27
CA ALA A 139 -21.03 -13.97 6.08
C ALA A 139 -21.59 -12.76 5.30
N VAL A 140 -21.57 -12.82 3.96
CA VAL A 140 -22.10 -11.79 3.05
C VAL A 140 -22.85 -12.42 1.89
N LYS A 141 -23.61 -11.61 1.14
CA LYS A 141 -24.11 -12.01 -0.17
C LYS A 141 -22.96 -12.00 -1.20
N VAL A 142 -23.21 -12.55 -2.38
CA VAL A 142 -22.38 -12.34 -3.58
C VAL A 142 -22.23 -10.84 -3.84
N PHE A 143 -21.03 -10.42 -4.24
CA PHE A 143 -20.66 -9.04 -4.50
C PHE A 143 -19.70 -8.98 -5.69
N GLU A 144 -19.74 -7.87 -6.42
CA GLU A 144 -18.86 -7.62 -7.59
C GLU A 144 -17.80 -6.56 -7.29
N LYS A 145 -17.88 -5.90 -6.13
CA LYS A 145 -16.97 -4.80 -5.76
C LYS A 145 -16.53 -4.90 -4.30
N TYR A 146 -15.33 -4.46 -3.99
CA TYR A 146 -14.87 -4.24 -2.63
C TYR A 146 -14.10 -2.94 -2.47
N GLU A 147 -14.04 -2.46 -1.24
CA GLU A 147 -13.25 -1.31 -0.82
C GLU A 147 -12.33 -1.73 0.33
N VAL A 148 -11.03 -1.40 0.24
CA VAL A 148 -10.05 -1.58 1.31
C VAL A 148 -9.53 -0.24 1.81
N TRP A 149 -9.17 -0.18 3.08
CA TRP A 149 -8.51 0.98 3.67
C TRP A 149 -7.63 0.60 4.86
N VAL A 150 -6.60 1.41 5.11
CA VAL A 150 -5.67 1.21 6.21
C VAL A 150 -5.86 2.27 7.30
N THR A 151 -5.61 1.88 8.54
CA THR A 151 -5.61 2.76 9.72
C THR A 151 -4.46 2.36 10.63
N GLY A 152 -3.89 3.31 11.36
CA GLY A 152 -2.73 3.06 12.21
C GLY A 152 -2.79 3.76 13.56
N LYS A 153 -2.29 3.09 14.60
CA LYS A 153 -1.95 3.68 15.90
C LYS A 153 -0.44 3.82 15.99
N LYS A 154 0.07 5.04 16.21
CA LYS A 154 1.50 5.30 16.42
C LYS A 154 2.04 4.54 17.64
N ALA A 155 3.34 4.23 17.62
CA ALA A 155 4.06 3.69 18.77
C ALA A 155 4.28 4.76 19.86
#